data_AF-A0A453I886-F1
#
_entry.id   AF-A0A453I886-F1
#
_cell.length_a   1.000
_cell.length_b   1.000
_cell.length_c   1.000
_cell.angle_alpha   90.00
_cell.angle_beta   90.00
_cell.angle_gamma   90.00
#
_symmetry.space_group_name_H-M   'P 1'
#
loop_
_entity.id
_entity.type
_entity.pdbx_description
1 polymer ?
#
loop_
_entity_poly.entity_id
_entity_poly.type
_entity_poly.pdbx_seq_one_letter_code
_entity_poly.pdbx_strand_id
1 'polypeptide(L)'
;MHVLPDLEFIEKKYKDKPFTVVGVHSAKFDNEKDLEAIRSAVLRYNVTHPVVNDGDMYLWRELGVNSWPTFVVVAPNGKVLAQISGEGHRKDLDDVVGAALEFYDERKLLQNNSLPLALEKDRDSRLITSPLKFPGKLAIDVQNNRLFISDSNHNRIVVTNLDGEFICQVGSSEEGLLDGQFDTASFNRPQGLAYNFKKNILYVADTENHALR
;
A
#
# COMPACT_ATOMS: atom_id res chain seq x y z
N MET A 1 -5.19 -2.83 1.30
CA MET A 1 -4.71 -3.88 2.23
C MET A 1 -4.55 -3.19 3.57
N HIS A 2 -5.47 -3.41 4.52
CA HIS A 2 -5.65 -2.50 5.66
C HIS A 2 -4.51 -2.53 6.68
N VAL A 3 -3.66 -3.55 6.65
CA VAL A 3 -2.54 -3.69 7.59
C VAL A 3 -1.31 -2.86 7.22
N LEU A 4 -1.19 -2.37 5.98
CA LEU A 4 0.00 -1.63 5.58
C LEU A 4 0.18 -0.31 6.35
N PRO A 5 -0.87 0.49 6.61
CA PRO A 5 -0.76 1.65 7.51
C PRO A 5 -0.35 1.29 8.95
N ASP A 6 -0.75 0.13 9.46
CA ASP A 6 -0.33 -0.36 10.78
C ASP A 6 1.16 -0.67 10.80
N LEU A 7 1.66 -1.35 9.75
CA LEU A 7 3.07 -1.66 9.60
C LEU A 7 3.92 -0.40 9.40
N GLU A 8 3.49 0.53 8.55
CA GLU A 8 4.18 1.80 8.33
C GLU A 8 4.31 2.60 9.64
N PHE A 9 3.26 2.61 10.48
CA PHE A 9 3.32 3.21 11.80
C PHE A 9 4.41 2.59 12.68
N ILE A 10 4.47 1.26 12.74
CA ILE A 10 5.45 0.52 13.55
C ILE A 10 6.87 0.75 13.01
N GLU A 11 7.08 0.65 11.69
CA GLU A 11 8.36 0.91 11.03
C GLU A 11 8.86 2.32 11.35
N LYS A 12 7.98 3.33 11.25
CA LYS A 12 8.34 4.71 11.58
C LYS A 12 8.66 4.91 13.06
N LYS A 13 7.89 4.30 13.96
CA LYS A 13 8.09 4.40 15.41
C LYS A 13 9.43 3.79 15.84
N TYR A 14 9.81 2.65 15.26
CA TYR A 14 10.99 1.89 15.63
C TYR A 14 12.16 2.01 14.65
N LYS A 15 12.15 3.00 13.75
CA LYS A 15 13.17 3.18 12.69
C LYS A 15 14.62 3.25 13.18
N ASP A 16 14.84 3.77 14.40
CA ASP A 16 16.16 3.95 15.01
C ASP A 16 16.49 2.83 16.02
N LYS A 17 15.66 1.77 16.05
CA LYS A 17 15.82 0.59 16.88
C LYS A 17 16.23 -0.60 16.01
N PRO A 18 16.89 -1.62 16.60
CA PRO A 18 17.28 -2.84 15.90
C PRO A 18 16.06 -3.74 15.64
N PHE A 19 15.16 -3.25 14.79
CA PHE A 19 13.88 -3.85 14.42
C PHE A 19 13.71 -3.78 12.90
N THR A 20 13.08 -4.79 12.32
CA THR A 20 12.80 -4.83 10.88
C THR A 20 11.50 -5.59 10.65
N VAL A 21 10.64 -5.03 9.79
CA VAL A 21 9.50 -5.76 9.22
C VAL A 21 9.98 -6.50 7.97
N VAL A 22 9.52 -7.73 7.78
CA VAL A 22 9.72 -8.49 6.53
C VAL A 22 8.36 -8.96 6.05
N GLY A 23 7.97 -8.53 4.86
CA GLY A 23 6.75 -9.00 4.21
C GLY A 23 6.98 -10.39 3.61
N VAL A 24 6.37 -11.41 4.20
CA VAL A 24 6.35 -12.76 3.62
C VAL A 24 5.12 -12.86 2.72
N HIS A 25 5.31 -12.65 1.42
CA HIS A 25 4.23 -12.76 0.45
C HIS A 25 3.96 -14.23 0.15
N SER A 26 3.00 -14.81 0.86
CA SER A 26 2.48 -16.15 0.61
C SER A 26 1.25 -16.03 -0.29
N ALA A 27 1.40 -16.45 -1.55
CA ALA A 27 0.39 -16.27 -2.60
C ALA A 27 -0.90 -17.06 -2.33
N LYS A 28 -2.07 -16.43 -2.51
CA LYS A 28 -3.37 -17.11 -2.48
C LYS A 28 -3.73 -17.66 -3.86
N PHE A 29 -3.39 -16.93 -4.92
CA PHE A 29 -3.65 -17.30 -6.31
C PHE A 29 -2.34 -17.53 -7.08
N ASP A 30 -2.37 -18.37 -8.13
CA ASP A 30 -1.16 -18.65 -8.94
C ASP A 30 -0.56 -17.38 -9.57
N ASN A 31 -1.39 -16.42 -9.98
CA ASN A 31 -0.92 -15.14 -10.50
C ASN A 31 -0.15 -14.30 -9.46
N GLU A 32 -0.40 -14.52 -8.17
CA GLU A 32 0.30 -13.81 -7.10
C GLU A 32 1.67 -14.42 -6.80
N LYS A 33 2.05 -15.54 -7.44
CA LYS A 33 3.41 -16.09 -7.38
C LYS A 33 4.37 -15.35 -8.31
N ASP A 34 3.84 -14.64 -9.30
CA ASP A 34 4.63 -13.91 -10.28
C ASP A 34 5.39 -12.74 -9.64
N LEU A 35 6.71 -12.70 -9.85
CA LEU A 35 7.58 -11.72 -9.19
C LEU A 35 7.31 -10.28 -9.67
N GLU A 36 6.93 -10.09 -10.93
CA GLU A 36 6.63 -8.76 -11.49
C GLU A 36 5.29 -8.23 -10.98
N ALA A 37 4.31 -9.10 -10.78
CA ALA A 37 3.06 -8.77 -10.12
C ALA A 37 3.29 -8.32 -8.66
N ILE A 38 4.17 -9.02 -7.93
CA ILE A 38 4.54 -8.65 -6.55
C ILE A 38 5.28 -7.31 -6.54
N ARG A 39 6.28 -7.12 -7.41
CA ARG A 39 6.98 -5.82 -7.55
C ARG A 39 6.01 -4.68 -7.84
N SER A 40 5.07 -4.90 -8.76
CA SER A 40 4.02 -3.94 -9.08
C SER A 40 3.13 -3.64 -7.88
N ALA A 41 2.82 -4.62 -7.03
CA ALA A 41 2.08 -4.42 -5.79
C ALA A 41 2.90 -3.64 -4.73
N VAL A 42 4.19 -3.95 -4.57
CA VAL A 42 5.13 -3.23 -3.71
C VAL A 42 5.15 -1.74 -4.08
N LEU A 43 5.29 -1.44 -5.38
CA LEU A 43 5.26 -0.08 -5.90
C LEU A 43 3.89 0.58 -5.72
N ARG A 44 2.81 -0.15 -5.99
CA ARG A 44 1.45 0.35 -5.85
C ARG A 44 1.14 0.75 -4.42
N TYR A 45 1.45 -0.09 -3.45
CA TYR A 45 1.16 0.18 -2.04
C TYR A 45 2.28 0.92 -1.30
N ASN A 46 3.36 1.31 -1.99
CA ASN A 46 4.51 2.00 -1.41
C ASN A 46 5.15 1.23 -0.24
N VAL A 47 5.31 -0.09 -0.39
CA VAL A 47 5.97 -0.93 0.61
C VAL A 47 7.47 -0.66 0.61
N THR A 48 8.02 -0.33 1.78
CA THR A 48 9.44 0.03 1.96
C THR A 48 10.26 -0.97 2.76
N HIS A 49 9.64 -1.94 3.42
CA HIS A 49 10.33 -3.07 4.03
C HIS A 49 10.73 -4.13 3.00
N PRO A 50 11.70 -5.01 3.33
CA PRO A 50 11.97 -6.22 2.58
C PRO A 50 10.71 -7.07 2.35
N VAL A 51 10.58 -7.61 1.14
CA VAL A 51 9.52 -8.54 0.77
C VAL A 51 10.15 -9.81 0.19
N VAL A 52 9.74 -10.97 0.70
CA VAL A 52 10.11 -12.29 0.17
C VAL A 52 8.91 -12.91 -0.54
N ASN A 53 9.14 -13.47 -1.73
CA ASN A 53 8.14 -14.22 -2.46
C ASN A 53 8.14 -15.68 -1.96
N ASP A 54 7.23 -15.98 -1.03
CA ASP A 54 6.94 -17.33 -0.54
C ASP A 54 5.81 -17.97 -1.37
N GLY A 55 5.98 -18.00 -2.69
CA GLY A 55 4.94 -18.43 -3.64
C GLY A 55 4.47 -19.87 -3.43
N ASP A 56 5.33 -20.74 -2.89
CA ASP A 56 4.99 -22.12 -2.55
C ASP A 56 4.38 -22.28 -1.15
N MET A 57 4.23 -21.18 -0.39
CA MET A 57 3.71 -21.17 0.98
C MET A 57 4.52 -22.06 1.94
N TYR A 58 5.84 -22.12 1.78
CA TYR A 58 6.72 -22.92 2.63
C TYR A 58 6.72 -22.39 4.06
N LEU A 59 7.07 -21.11 4.24
CA LEU A 59 7.17 -20.53 5.58
C LEU A 59 5.79 -20.42 6.25
N TRP A 60 4.76 -20.15 5.45
CA TRP A 60 3.36 -20.21 5.89
C TRP A 60 3.01 -21.54 6.56
N ARG A 61 3.36 -22.68 5.93
CA ARG A 61 3.07 -24.02 6.45
C ARG A 61 3.94 -24.38 7.65
N GLU A 62 5.24 -24.07 7.59
CA GLU A 62 6.19 -24.36 8.69
C GLU A 62 5.82 -23.62 9.98
N LEU A 63 5.28 -22.40 9.87
CA LEU A 63 4.82 -21.60 11.02
C LEU A 63 3.36 -21.87 11.42
N GLY A 64 2.67 -22.81 10.77
CA GLY A 64 1.28 -23.16 11.07
C GLY A 64 0.29 -22.02 10.83
N VAL A 65 0.58 -21.11 9.90
CA VAL A 65 -0.29 -19.97 9.59
C VAL A 65 -1.56 -20.46 8.89
N ASN A 66 -2.71 -19.87 9.20
CA ASN A 66 -4.00 -20.27 8.65
C ASN A 66 -4.91 -19.09 8.23
N SER A 67 -4.41 -17.86 8.28
CA SER A 67 -5.18 -16.66 7.98
C SER A 67 -4.33 -15.55 7.40
N TRP A 68 -4.81 -14.89 6.35
CA TRP A 68 -4.24 -13.62 5.91
C TRP A 68 -4.98 -12.46 6.61
N PRO A 69 -4.26 -11.46 7.16
CA PRO A 69 -2.82 -11.45 7.45
C PRO A 69 -2.51 -12.22 8.75
N THR A 70 -1.24 -12.57 8.96
CA THR A 70 -0.71 -13.07 10.23
C THR A 70 0.67 -12.48 10.46
N PHE A 71 0.89 -11.96 11.66
CA PHE A 71 2.16 -11.39 12.10
C PHE A 71 2.88 -12.39 12.99
N VAL A 72 4.18 -12.56 12.78
CA VAL A 72 5.05 -13.39 13.62
C VAL A 72 6.18 -12.53 14.13
N VAL A 73 6.26 -12.35 15.45
CA VAL A 73 7.34 -11.58 16.09
C VAL A 73 8.46 -12.55 16.45
N VAL A 74 9.66 -12.30 15.94
CA VAL A 74 10.82 -13.18 16.12
C VAL A 74 11.89 -12.46 16.95
N ALA A 75 12.41 -13.14 17.96
CA ALA A 75 13.49 -12.67 18.82
C ALA A 75 14.85 -12.69 18.11
N PRO A 76 15.87 -11.96 18.62
CA PRO A 76 17.23 -11.97 18.06
C PRO A 76 17.91 -13.34 18.01
N ASN A 77 17.42 -14.30 18.82
CA ASN A 77 17.90 -15.68 18.85
C ASN A 77 17.10 -16.64 17.95
N GLY A 78 16.21 -16.12 17.10
CA GLY A 78 15.38 -16.89 16.18
C GLY A 78 14.12 -17.51 16.79
N LYS A 79 13.83 -17.29 18.07
CA LYS A 79 12.61 -17.81 18.70
C LYS A 79 11.39 -16.96 18.35
N VAL A 80 10.27 -17.60 18.07
CA VAL A 80 8.97 -16.93 17.93
C VAL A 80 8.50 -16.46 19.31
N LEU A 81 8.17 -15.17 19.43
CA LEU A 81 7.64 -14.54 20.64
C LEU A 81 6.11 -14.47 20.62
N ALA A 82 5.53 -14.18 19.46
CA ALA A 82 4.09 -14.04 19.28
C ALA A 82 3.69 -14.38 17.84
N GLN A 83 2.48 -14.89 17.69
CA GLN A 83 1.78 -15.03 16.42
C GLN A 83 0.40 -14.38 16.56
N ILE A 84 0.08 -13.41 15.71
CA ILE A 84 -1.14 -12.60 15.79
C ILE A 84 -1.86 -12.70 14.44
N SER A 85 -3.08 -13.21 14.44
CA SER A 85 -3.89 -13.47 13.25
C SER A 85 -4.94 -12.37 13.05
N GLY A 86 -5.14 -11.93 11.81
CA GLY A 86 -6.17 -10.97 11.45
C GLY A 86 -5.70 -9.51 11.37
N GLU A 87 -6.62 -8.63 10.98
CA GLU A 87 -6.40 -7.17 10.86
C GLU A 87 -6.78 -6.44 12.17
N GLY A 88 -6.29 -5.21 12.37
CA GLY A 88 -6.71 -4.36 13.50
C GLY A 88 -5.92 -4.51 14.80
N HIS A 89 -4.80 -5.22 14.77
CA HIS A 89 -3.95 -5.52 15.94
C HIS A 89 -2.76 -4.57 16.11
N ARG A 90 -2.85 -3.32 15.62
CA ARG A 90 -1.75 -2.33 15.70
C ARG A 90 -1.19 -2.20 17.12
N LYS A 91 -2.06 -2.08 18.12
CA LYS A 91 -1.65 -1.90 19.53
C LYS A 91 -0.92 -3.13 20.05
N ASP A 92 -1.43 -4.34 19.77
CA ASP A 92 -0.82 -5.58 20.23
C ASP A 92 0.58 -5.77 19.64
N LEU A 93 0.73 -5.45 18.34
CA LEU A 93 2.04 -5.46 17.68
C LEU A 93 2.99 -4.44 18.31
N ASP A 94 2.52 -3.22 18.56
CA ASP A 94 3.31 -2.16 19.17
C ASP A 94 3.79 -2.53 20.58
N ASP A 95 2.90 -3.05 21.41
CA ASP A 95 3.20 -3.49 22.77
C ASP A 95 4.23 -4.63 22.77
N VAL A 96 4.04 -5.65 21.92
CA VAL A 96 4.94 -6.82 21.85
C VAL A 96 6.32 -6.43 21.32
N VAL A 97 6.39 -5.61 20.27
CA VAL A 97 7.66 -5.12 19.72
C VAL A 97 8.38 -4.24 20.73
N GLY A 98 7.66 -3.32 21.38
CA GLY A 98 8.22 -2.46 22.44
C GLY A 98 8.81 -3.27 23.59
N ALA A 99 8.05 -4.22 24.14
CA ALA A 99 8.49 -5.08 25.24
C ALA A 99 9.67 -5.97 24.84
N ALA A 100 9.68 -6.51 23.62
CA ALA A 100 10.80 -7.30 23.12
C ALA A 100 12.08 -6.45 23.00
N LEU A 101 11.98 -5.25 22.43
CA LEU A 101 13.13 -4.35 22.31
C LEU A 101 13.70 -3.99 23.68
N GLU A 102 12.87 -3.63 24.67
CA GLU A 102 13.33 -3.35 26.04
C GLU A 102 14.02 -4.57 26.66
N PHE A 103 13.36 -5.73 26.64
CA PHE A 103 13.87 -6.97 27.23
C PHE A 103 15.22 -7.41 26.64
N TYR A 104 15.38 -7.34 25.32
CA TYR A 104 16.61 -7.80 24.66
C TYR A 104 17.73 -6.75 24.70
N ASP A 105 17.39 -5.45 24.82
CA ASP A 105 18.37 -4.38 24.99
C ASP A 105 19.06 -4.44 26.36
N GLU A 106 18.29 -4.63 27.44
CA GLU A 106 18.83 -4.81 28.81
C GLU A 106 19.85 -5.97 28.89
N ARG A 107 19.64 -7.00 28.06
CA ARG A 107 20.50 -8.19 27.99
C ARG A 107 21.65 -8.05 26.99
N LYS A 108 21.75 -6.91 26.28
CA LYS A 108 22.75 -6.64 25.24
C LYS A 108 22.76 -7.71 24.14
N LEU A 109 21.57 -8.19 23.77
CA LEU A 109 21.38 -9.22 22.73
C LEU A 109 20.97 -8.63 21.37
N LEU A 110 20.79 -7.32 21.29
CA LEU A 110 20.44 -6.61 20.06
C LEU A 110 21.68 -6.10 19.33
N GLN A 111 21.68 -6.20 18.00
CA GLN A 111 22.71 -5.65 17.14
C GLN A 111 22.14 -4.48 16.34
N ASN A 112 22.81 -3.34 16.35
CA ASN A 112 22.32 -2.12 15.70
C ASN A 112 22.83 -1.95 14.27
N ASN A 113 22.96 -3.05 13.54
CA ASN A 113 23.41 -3.02 12.15
C ASN A 113 22.21 -2.82 11.24
N SER A 114 22.19 -1.74 10.48
CA SER A 114 21.15 -1.50 9.48
C SER A 114 21.26 -2.54 8.36
N LEU A 115 20.12 -3.08 7.95
CA LEU A 115 20.06 -3.93 6.77
C LEU A 115 20.22 -3.07 5.50
N PRO A 116 21.00 -3.50 4.50
CA PRO A 116 21.06 -2.80 3.23
C PRO A 116 19.71 -2.94 2.52
N LEU A 117 18.99 -1.83 2.39
CA LEU A 117 17.71 -1.78 1.67
C LEU A 117 17.91 -1.16 0.28
N ALA A 118 17.23 -1.73 -0.71
CA ALA A 118 17.12 -1.15 -2.04
C ALA A 118 15.65 -1.16 -2.43
N LEU A 119 15.07 0.03 -2.61
CA LEU A 119 13.64 0.16 -2.88
C LEU A 119 13.36 -0.09 -4.35
N GLU A 120 12.27 -0.80 -4.64
CA GLU A 120 11.88 -1.10 -6.01
C GLU A 120 11.55 0.18 -6.80
N LYS A 121 11.03 1.21 -6.11
CA LYS A 121 10.69 2.50 -6.72
C LYS A 121 11.90 3.24 -7.30
N ASP A 122 13.09 2.97 -6.78
CA ASP A 122 14.34 3.63 -7.23
C ASP A 122 14.92 2.93 -8.47
N ARG A 123 14.37 1.76 -8.84
CA ARG A 123 14.83 0.94 -9.97
C ARG A 123 13.94 1.05 -11.21
N ASP A 124 12.71 1.55 -11.05
CA ASP A 124 11.72 1.60 -12.11
C ASP A 124 11.56 3.01 -12.70
N SER A 125 12.24 3.26 -13.82
CA SER A 125 12.17 4.55 -14.55
C SER A 125 10.78 4.85 -15.13
N ARG A 126 9.89 3.86 -15.25
CA ARG A 126 8.50 4.07 -15.71
C ARG A 126 7.71 4.94 -14.73
N LEU A 127 8.04 4.86 -13.43
CA LEU A 127 7.40 5.68 -12.39
C LEU A 127 7.68 7.17 -12.52
N ILE A 128 8.79 7.53 -13.18
CA ILE A 128 9.22 8.93 -13.39
C ILE A 128 8.63 9.48 -14.69
N THR A 129 8.45 8.63 -15.69
CA THR A 129 8.15 9.04 -17.07
C THR A 129 6.68 8.94 -17.45
N SER A 130 5.89 8.14 -16.73
CA SER A 130 4.48 7.93 -17.04
C SER A 130 3.60 9.09 -16.52
N PRO A 131 2.65 9.62 -17.33
CA PRO A 131 1.70 10.63 -16.87
C PRO A 131 0.68 10.08 -15.87
N LEU A 132 0.49 8.75 -15.83
CA LEU A 132 -0.40 8.04 -14.91
C LEU A 132 0.40 7.12 -14.01
N LYS A 133 -0.06 6.92 -12.78
CA LYS A 133 0.56 6.05 -11.78
C LYS A 133 -0.51 5.15 -11.16
N PHE A 134 -0.44 3.87 -11.52
CA PHE A 134 -1.39 2.83 -11.11
C PHE A 134 -2.86 3.25 -11.25
N PRO A 135 -3.34 3.59 -12.46
CA PRO A 135 -4.73 3.97 -12.66
C PRO A 135 -5.67 2.81 -12.29
N GLY A 136 -6.72 3.11 -11.52
CA GLY A 136 -7.60 2.11 -10.93
C GLY A 136 -8.79 1.73 -11.81
N LYS A 137 -9.52 2.74 -12.33
CA LYS A 137 -10.72 2.59 -13.14
C LYS A 137 -10.90 3.72 -14.14
N LEU A 138 -11.82 3.48 -15.07
CA LEU A 138 -12.25 4.41 -16.09
C LEU A 138 -13.77 4.61 -16.02
N ALA A 139 -14.23 5.82 -16.33
CA ALA A 139 -15.62 6.12 -16.67
C ALA A 139 -15.67 6.95 -17.95
N ILE A 140 -16.72 6.81 -18.74
CA ILE A 140 -16.81 7.43 -20.07
C ILE A 140 -18.06 8.29 -20.20
N ASP A 141 -17.90 9.44 -20.84
CA ASP A 141 -18.96 10.32 -21.30
C ASP A 141 -18.86 10.50 -22.81
N VAL A 142 -19.54 9.63 -23.54
CA VAL A 142 -19.52 9.63 -25.01
C VAL A 142 -20.17 10.89 -25.59
N GLN A 143 -21.18 11.46 -24.91
CA GLN A 143 -21.92 12.62 -25.43
C GLN A 143 -21.05 13.88 -25.49
N ASN A 144 -20.16 14.06 -24.52
CA ASN A 144 -19.27 15.22 -24.46
C ASN A 144 -17.80 14.88 -24.78
N ASN A 145 -17.54 13.70 -25.35
CA ASN A 145 -16.19 13.25 -25.70
C ASN A 145 -15.22 13.30 -24.51
N ARG A 146 -15.57 12.71 -23.34
CA ARG A 146 -14.70 12.68 -22.15
C ARG A 146 -14.44 11.27 -21.63
N LEU A 147 -13.22 11.02 -21.20
CA LEU A 147 -12.77 9.85 -20.45
C LEU A 147 -12.25 10.30 -19.09
N PHE A 148 -12.85 9.78 -18.02
CA PHE A 148 -12.42 9.99 -16.65
C PHE A 148 -11.55 8.81 -16.21
N ILE A 149 -10.39 9.10 -15.64
CA ILE A 149 -9.38 8.13 -15.23
C ILE A 149 -9.09 8.37 -13.75
N SER A 150 -9.27 7.36 -12.90
CA SER A 150 -8.80 7.44 -11.52
C SER A 150 -7.31 7.13 -11.48
N ASP A 151 -6.49 8.18 -11.42
CA ASP A 151 -5.04 8.10 -11.36
C ASP A 151 -4.60 7.88 -9.90
N SER A 152 -4.85 6.66 -9.41
CA SER A 152 -4.96 6.35 -7.99
C SER A 152 -3.71 6.71 -7.18
N ASN A 153 -2.50 6.43 -7.70
CA ASN A 153 -1.26 6.75 -6.97
C ASN A 153 -0.74 8.18 -7.24
N HIS A 154 -1.46 8.98 -8.02
CA HIS A 154 -1.33 10.43 -8.03
C HIS A 154 -2.49 11.12 -7.30
N ASN A 155 -3.36 10.39 -6.59
CA ASN A 155 -4.45 10.93 -5.78
C ASN A 155 -5.34 11.96 -6.50
N ARG A 156 -5.64 11.68 -7.77
CA ARG A 156 -6.42 12.59 -8.63
C ARG A 156 -7.28 11.83 -9.64
N ILE A 157 -8.23 12.54 -10.23
CA ILE A 157 -8.96 12.14 -11.43
C ILE A 157 -8.41 12.91 -12.62
N VAL A 158 -7.98 12.21 -13.65
CA VAL A 158 -7.56 12.81 -14.92
C VAL A 158 -8.72 12.74 -15.90
N VAL A 159 -9.00 13.84 -16.59
CA VAL A 159 -10.03 13.93 -17.63
C VAL A 159 -9.33 14.16 -18.96
N THR A 160 -9.58 13.26 -19.91
CA THR A 160 -9.10 13.35 -21.30
C THR A 160 -10.29 13.34 -22.25
N ASN A 161 -10.07 13.67 -23.53
CA ASN A 161 -11.03 13.28 -24.56
C ASN A 161 -10.86 11.81 -24.96
N LEU A 162 -11.71 11.29 -25.84
CA LEU A 162 -11.62 9.87 -26.26
C LEU A 162 -10.39 9.57 -27.13
N ASP A 163 -9.72 10.60 -27.67
CA ASP A 163 -8.44 10.49 -28.38
C ASP A 163 -7.23 10.53 -27.42
N GLY A 164 -7.46 10.72 -26.13
CA GLY A 164 -6.43 10.76 -25.08
C GLY A 164 -5.81 12.13 -24.84
N GLU A 165 -6.33 13.20 -25.46
CA GLU A 165 -5.86 14.56 -25.21
C GLU A 165 -6.34 15.03 -23.83
N PHE A 166 -5.43 15.60 -23.05
CA PHE A 166 -5.73 16.09 -21.71
C PHE A 166 -6.71 17.27 -21.73
N ILE A 167 -7.77 17.18 -20.94
CA ILE A 167 -8.77 18.26 -20.76
C ILE A 167 -8.53 18.97 -19.43
N CYS A 168 -8.56 18.23 -18.31
CA CYS A 168 -8.33 18.77 -16.98
C CYS A 168 -7.99 17.67 -15.97
N GLN A 169 -7.65 18.07 -14.76
CA GLN A 169 -7.52 17.18 -13.61
C GLN A 169 -8.37 17.69 -12.45
N VAL A 170 -8.78 16.77 -11.58
CA VAL A 170 -9.47 17.05 -10.32
C VAL A 170 -8.69 16.34 -9.21
N GLY A 171 -8.18 17.08 -8.24
CA GLY A 171 -7.27 16.58 -7.22
C GLY A 171 -5.97 17.39 -7.16
N SER A 172 -5.57 17.81 -5.96
CA SER A 172 -4.30 18.49 -5.69
C SER A 172 -3.08 17.59 -5.85
N SER A 173 -3.29 16.29 -6.06
CA SER A 173 -2.29 15.20 -6.04
C SER A 173 -1.71 14.87 -4.66
N GLU A 174 -2.11 15.60 -3.62
CA GLU A 174 -1.85 15.26 -2.23
C GLU A 174 -2.93 14.32 -1.70
N GLU A 175 -2.54 13.42 -0.80
CA GLU A 175 -3.48 12.57 -0.08
C GLU A 175 -4.35 13.41 0.86
N GLY A 176 -5.67 13.25 0.80
CA GLY A 176 -6.57 13.92 1.74
C GLY A 176 -8.05 13.81 1.38
N LEU A 177 -8.91 14.39 2.22
CA LEU A 177 -10.38 14.40 2.08
C LEU A 177 -10.90 15.86 2.02
N LEU A 178 -10.19 16.73 1.31
CA LEU A 178 -10.63 18.13 1.17
C LEU A 178 -11.58 18.24 -0.03
N ASP A 179 -12.76 18.83 0.18
CA ASP A 179 -13.66 19.26 -0.89
C ASP A 179 -13.28 20.65 -1.39
N GLY A 180 -13.69 21.00 -2.61
CA GLY A 180 -13.46 22.34 -3.13
C GLY A 180 -13.48 22.43 -4.65
N GLN A 181 -12.68 23.35 -5.17
CA GLN A 181 -12.42 23.48 -6.61
C GLN A 181 -11.54 22.32 -7.07
N PHE A 182 -11.41 22.16 -8.39
CA PHE A 182 -10.70 21.00 -8.96
C PHE A 182 -9.22 20.93 -8.56
N ASP A 183 -8.56 22.06 -8.36
CA ASP A 183 -7.15 22.16 -7.98
C ASP A 183 -6.91 22.04 -6.47
N THR A 184 -7.92 22.29 -5.64
CA THR A 184 -7.80 22.24 -4.18
C THR A 184 -8.38 20.99 -3.55
N ALA A 185 -9.36 20.34 -4.19
CA ALA A 185 -9.90 19.08 -3.71
C ALA A 185 -8.79 18.03 -3.60
N SER A 186 -8.84 17.16 -2.60
CA SER A 186 -7.90 16.04 -2.45
C SER A 186 -8.64 14.72 -2.35
N PHE A 187 -7.96 13.66 -2.80
CA PHE A 187 -8.43 12.27 -2.72
C PHE A 187 -7.37 11.42 -2.01
N ASN A 188 -7.72 10.20 -1.64
CA ASN A 188 -6.77 9.21 -1.14
C ASN A 188 -7.02 7.88 -1.86
N ARG A 189 -6.18 7.63 -2.88
CA ARG A 189 -6.25 6.47 -3.78
C ARG A 189 -7.66 6.22 -4.34
N PRO A 190 -8.21 7.16 -5.14
CA PRO A 190 -9.52 6.98 -5.76
C PRO A 190 -9.51 5.77 -6.69
N GLN A 191 -10.59 4.98 -6.68
CA GLN A 191 -10.73 3.77 -7.50
C GLN A 191 -11.97 3.88 -8.38
N GLY A 192 -13.10 3.32 -7.93
CA GLY A 192 -14.34 3.24 -8.68
C GLY A 192 -14.82 4.61 -9.18
N LEU A 193 -15.25 4.66 -10.43
CA LEU A 193 -15.83 5.84 -11.07
C LEU A 193 -17.19 5.48 -11.66
N ALA A 194 -18.18 6.34 -11.48
CA ALA A 194 -19.50 6.20 -12.10
C ALA A 194 -20.01 7.54 -12.61
N TYR A 195 -20.15 7.68 -13.93
CA TYR A 195 -20.64 8.91 -14.55
C TYR A 195 -22.15 8.85 -14.84
N ASN A 196 -22.88 9.85 -14.38
CA ASN A 196 -24.29 10.05 -14.66
C ASN A 196 -24.48 11.13 -15.73
N PHE A 197 -24.67 10.71 -16.98
CA PHE A 197 -24.83 11.62 -18.13
C PHE A 197 -26.06 12.53 -18.02
N LYS A 198 -27.15 12.10 -17.39
CA LYS A 198 -28.38 12.92 -17.26
C LYS A 198 -28.19 14.11 -16.33
N LYS A 199 -27.32 13.96 -15.34
CA LYS A 199 -27.05 15.00 -14.34
C LYS A 199 -25.71 15.71 -14.52
N ASN A 200 -24.87 15.21 -15.43
CA ASN A 200 -23.47 15.62 -15.59
C ASN A 200 -22.69 15.53 -14.26
N ILE A 201 -22.81 14.40 -13.56
CA ILE A 201 -22.14 14.15 -12.26
C ILE A 201 -21.27 12.91 -12.38
N LEU A 202 -20.02 13.01 -11.92
CA LEU A 202 -19.13 11.87 -11.70
C LEU A 202 -19.12 11.55 -10.21
N TYR A 203 -19.41 10.31 -9.86
CA TYR A 203 -19.23 9.77 -8.51
C TYR A 203 -17.90 9.03 -8.43
N VAL A 204 -17.17 9.22 -7.33
CA VAL A 204 -15.84 8.65 -7.09
C VAL A 204 -15.85 7.83 -5.80
N ALA A 205 -15.37 6.60 -5.86
CA ALA A 205 -15.05 5.80 -4.68
C ALA A 205 -13.63 6.14 -4.20
N ASP A 206 -13.56 7.01 -3.19
CA ASP A 206 -12.33 7.51 -2.60
C ASP A 206 -11.86 6.55 -1.50
N THR A 207 -11.10 5.54 -1.93
CA THR A 207 -11.10 4.21 -1.29
C THR A 207 -10.40 4.21 0.07
N GLU A 208 -9.23 4.85 0.18
CA GLU A 208 -8.51 4.91 1.45
C GLU A 208 -8.99 6.05 2.36
N ASN A 209 -9.87 6.92 1.87
CA ASN A 209 -10.64 7.84 2.71
C ASN A 209 -11.94 7.22 3.22
N HIS A 210 -12.31 6.03 2.74
CA HIS A 210 -13.59 5.38 3.03
C HIS A 210 -14.80 6.25 2.70
N ALA A 211 -14.73 7.00 1.59
CA ALA A 211 -15.74 8.00 1.22
C ALA A 211 -16.26 7.82 -0.22
N LEU A 212 -17.48 8.31 -0.47
CA LEU A 212 -17.99 8.59 -1.81
C LEU A 212 -17.92 10.10 -2.03
N ARG A 213 -17.36 10.50 -3.16
CA ARG A 213 -17.16 11.90 -3.57
C ARG A 213 -17.93 12.18 -4.85
#